data_AF-A0A9X1SST9-F1
#
_entry.id   AF-A0A9X1SST9-F1
#
_cell.length_a   1.000
_cell.length_b   1.000
_cell.length_c   1.000
_cell.angle_alpha   90.00
_cell.angle_beta   90.00
_cell.angle_gamma   90.00
#
_symmetry.space_group_name_H-M   'P 1'
#
loop_
_entity.id
_entity.type
_entity.pdbx_description
1 polymer ?
#
loop_
_entity_poly.entity_id
_entity_poly.type
_entity_poly.pdbx_seq_one_letter_code
_entity_poly.pdbx_strand_id
1 'polypeptide(L)'
;MAEGASIVLFSSIAAHRGSGQVNVVAPGYIAETEIFQGSMSSARHDTLVGQTLTGRAGLPRDVSQTVRWLASPTTRHVSEQIIQVNGGASLGH
;
A
#
# COMPACT_ATOMS: atom_id res chain seq x y z
N MET A 1 7.80 -21.00 3.17
CA MET A 1 8.63 -20.28 2.19
C MET A 1 7.90 -18.99 1.83
N ALA A 2 8.00 -17.97 2.68
CA ALA A 2 7.39 -16.66 2.48
C ALA A 2 8.48 -15.72 1.96
N GLU A 3 8.69 -15.69 0.65
CA GLU A 3 9.73 -14.90 0.02
C GLU A 3 9.11 -13.74 -0.77
N GLY A 4 9.20 -12.54 -0.19
CA GLY A 4 9.15 -11.29 -0.96
C GLY A 4 7.78 -10.62 -1.10
N ALA A 5 7.08 -10.36 0.00
CA ALA A 5 6.23 -9.18 0.09
C ALA A 5 7.01 -8.14 0.89
N SER A 6 7.73 -7.27 0.19
CA SER A 6 8.43 -6.15 0.81
C SER A 6 7.41 -5.28 1.53
N ILE A 7 7.35 -5.37 2.86
CA ILE A 7 6.69 -4.39 3.72
C ILE A 7 7.45 -3.08 3.51
N VAL A 8 6.95 -2.22 2.62
CA VAL A 8 7.33 -0.80 2.62
C VAL A 8 6.45 -0.16 3.68
N LEU A 9 6.98 -0.07 4.91
CA LEU A 9 6.31 0.61 6.00
C LEU A 9 6.37 2.11 5.73
N PHE A 10 5.33 2.67 5.11
CA PHE A 10 5.13 4.13 5.13
C PHE A 10 4.37 4.48 6.41
N SER A 11 5.09 4.93 7.43
CA SER A 11 4.47 5.65 8.54
C SER A 11 4.15 7.06 8.07
N SER A 12 2.89 7.30 7.72
CA SER A 12 2.40 8.65 7.53
C SER A 12 1.99 9.17 8.90
N ILE A 13 2.84 9.99 9.52
CA ILE A 13 2.35 10.95 10.53
C ILE A 13 1.65 12.05 9.73
N ALA A 14 0.38 11.83 9.43
CA ALA A 14 -0.49 12.92 8.99
C ALA A 14 -0.83 13.74 10.23
N ALA A 15 0.13 14.56 10.67
CA ALA A 15 -0.14 15.60 11.65
C ALA A 15 -1.04 16.64 10.98
N HIS A 16 -2.35 16.37 10.94
CA HIS A 16 -3.31 17.46 10.83
C HIS A 16 -3.03 18.36 12.02
N ARG A 17 -2.75 19.64 11.78
CA ARG A 17 -2.33 20.60 12.80
C ARG A 17 -3.26 20.50 14.04
N GLY A 18 -2.82 19.78 15.07
CA GLY A 18 -3.55 19.54 16.32
C GLY A 18 -4.01 18.10 16.63
N SER A 19 -4.22 17.20 15.65
CA SER A 19 -4.62 15.81 15.92
C SER A 19 -3.47 14.85 15.59
N GLY A 20 -2.78 14.32 16.58
CA GLY A 20 -1.63 13.41 16.42
C GLY A 20 -1.98 12.01 15.92
N GLN A 21 -2.85 11.88 14.91
CA GLN A 21 -3.23 10.58 14.36
C GLN A 21 -2.07 9.96 13.59
N VAL A 22 -1.86 8.67 13.79
CA VAL A 22 -0.82 7.89 13.11
C VAL A 22 -1.50 6.69 12.46
N ASN A 23 -1.27 6.50 11.16
CA ASN A 23 -1.73 5.33 10.43
C ASN A 23 -0.60 4.82 9.54
N VAL A 24 -0.67 3.55 9.20
CA VAL A 24 0.26 2.88 8.28
C VAL A 24 -0.47 2.57 6.98
N VAL A 25 0.17 2.88 5.85
CA VAL A 25 -0.29 2.41 4.54
C VAL A 25 0.63 1.27 4.11
N ALA A 26 0.06 0.09 3.91
CA ALA A 26 0.75 -1.14 3.56
C ALA A 26 0.48 -1.51 2.08
N PRO A 27 1.32 -1.04 1.14
CA PRO A 27 1.14 -1.37 -0.26
C PRO A 27 1.52 -2.83 -0.57
N GLY A 28 0.84 -3.40 -1.56
CA GLY A 28 1.24 -4.66 -2.19
C GLY A 28 2.22 -4.46 -3.34
N TYR A 29 2.13 -5.30 -4.37
CA TYR A 29 2.90 -5.10 -5.60
C TYR A 29 2.46 -3.81 -6.32
N ILE A 30 3.35 -2.82 -6.37
CA ILE A 30 3.17 -1.55 -7.08
C ILE A 30 4.08 -1.51 -8.31
N ALA A 31 3.48 -1.47 -9.49
CA ALA A 31 4.19 -1.31 -10.75
C ALA A 31 4.88 0.06 -10.85
N GLU A 32 5.84 0.19 -11.76
CA GLU A 32 6.53 1.47 -12.06
C GLU A 32 7.37 2.04 -10.90
N THR A 33 7.60 1.27 -9.84
CA THR A 33 8.51 1.64 -8.76
C THR A 33 9.92 1.11 -9.02
N GLU A 34 10.94 1.89 -8.64
CA GLU A 34 12.35 1.53 -8.80
C GLU A 34 12.71 0.17 -8.17
N ILE A 35 11.97 -0.23 -7.12
CA ILE A 35 12.13 -1.51 -6.41
C ILE A 35 12.03 -2.73 -7.34
N PHE A 36 11.27 -2.62 -8.44
CA PHE A 36 11.05 -3.70 -9.39
C PHE A 36 11.66 -3.44 -10.77
N GLN A 37 12.37 -2.31 -10.95
CA GLN A 37 13.03 -2.01 -12.22
C GLN A 37 14.25 -2.93 -12.41
N GLY A 38 14.23 -3.74 -13.49
CA GLY A 38 15.36 -4.54 -13.94
C GLY A 38 15.46 -5.99 -13.42
N SER A 39 14.59 -6.42 -12.51
CA SER A 39 14.67 -7.77 -11.88
C SER A 39 13.37 -8.59 -11.92
N MET A 40 12.29 -8.04 -12.46
CA MET A 40 10.97 -8.69 -12.49
C MET A 40 10.75 -9.46 -13.80
N SER A 41 10.63 -10.79 -13.71
CA SER A 41 10.19 -11.61 -14.85
C SER A 41 8.69 -11.46 -15.10
N SER A 42 8.24 -11.68 -16.34
CA SER A 42 6.81 -11.70 -16.69
C SER A 42 6.03 -12.74 -15.85
N ALA A 43 6.60 -13.92 -15.65
CA ALA A 43 5.99 -14.96 -14.82
C ALA A 43 5.78 -14.52 -13.36
N ARG A 44 6.74 -13.76 -12.79
CA ARG A 44 6.61 -13.23 -11.43
C ARG A 44 5.59 -12.09 -11.38
N HIS A 45 5.56 -11.21 -12.38
CA HIS A 45 4.51 -10.21 -12.53
C HIS A 45 3.11 -10.84 -12.53
N ASP A 46 2.89 -11.84 -13.39
CA ASP A 46 1.58 -12.48 -13.55
C ASP A 46 1.15 -13.21 -12.27
N THR A 47 2.11 -13.83 -11.57
CA THR A 47 1.86 -14.43 -10.25
C THR A 47 1.38 -13.40 -9.24
N LEU A 48 2.07 -12.26 -9.12
CA LEU A 48 1.71 -11.20 -8.17
C LEU A 48 0.37 -10.55 -8.52
N VAL A 49 0.08 -10.34 -9.80
CA VAL A 49 -1.23 -9.85 -10.25
C VAL A 49 -2.34 -10.85 -9.93
N GLY A 50 -2.10 -12.14 -10.18
CA GLY A 50 -3.06 -13.21 -9.90
C GLY A 50 -3.39 -13.41 -8.41
N GLN A 51 -2.54 -12.91 -7.50
CA GLN A 51 -2.83 -12.88 -6.07
C GLN A 51 -3.81 -11.76 -5.70
N THR A 52 -3.92 -10.70 -6.50
CA THR A 52 -4.85 -9.61 -6.23
C THR A 52 -6.29 -10.00 -6.58
N LEU A 53 -7.25 -9.56 -5.78
CA LEU A 53 -8.67 -9.63 -6.11
C LEU A 53 -9.06 -8.63 -7.21
N THR A 54 -8.29 -7.54 -7.35
CA THR A 54 -8.52 -6.53 -8.38
C THR A 54 -8.01 -6.91 -9.76
N GLY A 55 -7.28 -8.02 -9.90
CA GLY A 55 -6.74 -8.50 -11.17
C GLY A 55 -5.73 -7.55 -11.83
N ARG A 56 -5.06 -6.70 -11.05
CA ARG A 56 -4.06 -5.74 -11.56
C ARG A 56 -2.99 -5.44 -10.52
N ALA A 57 -1.81 -5.04 -10.99
CA ALA A 57 -0.83 -4.40 -10.14
C ALA A 57 -1.37 -3.06 -9.60
N GLY A 58 -0.93 -2.70 -8.40
CA GLY A 58 -1.12 -1.36 -7.87
C GLY A 58 -0.26 -0.34 -8.62
N LEU A 59 -0.63 0.93 -8.52
CA LEU A 59 0.11 2.05 -9.10
C LEU A 59 0.45 3.05 -7.99
N PRO A 60 1.50 3.89 -8.14
CA PRO A 60 1.87 4.87 -7.12
C PRO A 60 0.70 5.78 -6.72
N ARG A 61 -0.20 6.06 -7.66
CA ARG A 61 -1.43 6.83 -7.41
C ARG A 61 -2.37 6.17 -6.38
N ASP A 62 -2.49 4.85 -6.35
CA ASP A 62 -3.37 4.12 -5.42
C ASP A 62 -2.93 4.36 -3.97
N VAL A 63 -1.60 4.37 -3.74
CA VAL A 63 -1.00 4.67 -2.44
C VAL A 63 -1.18 6.14 -2.08
N SER A 64 -0.82 7.06 -2.99
CA SER A 64 -0.89 8.50 -2.74
C SER A 64 -2.32 9.00 -2.48
N GLN A 65 -3.33 8.42 -3.14
CA GLN A 65 -4.73 8.76 -2.92
C GLN A 65 -5.22 8.28 -1.55
N THR A 66 -4.77 7.11 -1.10
CA THR A 66 -5.04 6.61 0.26
C THR A 66 -4.43 7.52 1.32
N VAL A 67 -3.17 7.94 1.13
CA VAL A 67 -2.51 8.90 2.03
C VAL A 67 -3.24 10.24 2.05
N ARG A 68 -3.67 10.74 0.88
CA ARG A 68 -4.46 11.98 0.79
C ARG A 68 -5.79 11.87 1.53
N TRP A 69 -6.47 10.73 1.44
CA TRP A 69 -7.70 10.46 2.18
C TRP A 69 -7.44 10.45 3.69
N LEU A 70 -6.41 9.75 4.17
CA LEU A 70 -6.02 9.71 5.58
C LEU A 70 -5.64 11.08 6.15
N ALA A 71 -5.06 11.96 5.33
CA ALA A 71 -4.72 13.34 5.70
C ALA A 71 -5.91 14.32 5.63
N SER A 72 -7.07 13.87 5.13
CA SER A 72 -8.24 14.73 4.96
C SER A 72 -9.01 14.96 6.27
N PRO A 73 -9.83 16.02 6.38
CA PRO A 73 -10.69 16.23 7.55
C PRO A 73 -11.72 15.11 7.78
N THR A 74 -11.99 14.28 6.78
CA THR A 74 -13.02 13.24 6.84
C THR A 74 -12.61 12.04 7.69
N THR A 75 -11.32 11.87 7.97
CA THR A 75 -10.73 10.73 8.69
C THR A 75 -10.28 11.10 10.11
N ARG A 76 -10.82 12.16 10.72
CA ARG A 76 -10.39 12.68 12.04
C ARG A 76 -10.51 11.72 13.24
N HIS A 77 -11.14 10.56 13.05
CA HIS A 77 -11.32 9.53 14.07
C HIS A 77 -10.77 8.17 13.61
N VAL A 78 -9.92 8.18 12.58
CA VAL A 78 -9.24 6.99 12.05
C VAL A 78 -7.78 7.07 12.47
N SER A 79 -7.42 6.32 13.50
CA SER A 79 -6.06 6.28 14.03
C SER A 79 -5.65 4.84 14.30
N GLU A 80 -4.33 4.61 14.31
CA GLU A 80 -3.70 3.33 14.64
C GLU A 80 -4.10 2.19 13.70
N GLN A 81 -4.49 2.53 12.48
CA GLN A 81 -4.88 1.54 11.47
C GLN A 81 -3.71 1.17 10.55
N ILE A 82 -3.69 -0.10 10.14
CA ILE A 82 -2.90 -0.57 9.01
C ILE A 82 -3.85 -0.69 7.81
N ILE A 83 -3.70 0.20 6.84
CA ILE A 83 -4.52 0.22 5.63
C ILE A 83 -3.79 -0.53 4.52
N GLN A 84 -4.34 -1.68 4.14
CA GLN A 84 -3.85 -2.49 3.03
C GLN A 84 -4.20 -1.83 1.69
N VAL A 85 -3.18 -1.49 0.89
CA VAL A 85 -3.32 -0.97 -0.48
C VAL A 85 -2.66 -1.96 -1.44
N ASN A 86 -3.22 -3.17 -1.46
CA ASN A 86 -2.59 -4.33 -2.09
C ASN A 86 -3.51 -5.08 -3.07
N GLY A 87 -4.65 -4.48 -3.44
CA GLY A 87 -5.63 -5.11 -4.33
C GLY A 87 -6.26 -6.39 -3.77
N GLY A 88 -6.15 -6.65 -2.46
CA GLY A 88 -6.62 -7.87 -1.81
C GLY A 88 -5.62 -9.02 -1.81
N ALA A 89 -4.36 -8.80 -2.21
CA ALA A 89 -3.34 -9.86 -2.26
C ALA A 89 -2.93 -10.41 -0.88
N SER A 90 -3.18 -9.66 0.19
CA SER A 90 -3.04 -10.13 1.56
C SER A 90 -4.17 -9.57 2.41
N LEU A 91 -4.65 -10.39 3.34
CA LEU A 91 -5.49 -9.91 4.43
C LEU A 91 -4.68 -8.99 5.34
N GLY A 92 -5.35 -8.01 5.94
CA GLY A 92 -4.77 -7.22 7.02
C GLY A 92 -4.70 -8.05 8.31
N HIS A 93 -3.66 -7.81 9.11
CA HIS A 93 -3.46 -8.38 10.44
C HIS A 93 -3.47 -7.29 11.49
#